data_AF-A0A438I6G7-F1
#
_entry.id   AF-A0A438I6G7-F1
#
_cell.length_a   1.000
_cell.length_b   1.000
_cell.length_c   1.000
_cell.angle_alpha   90.00
_cell.angle_beta   90.00
_cell.angle_gamma   90.00
#
_symmetry.space_group_name_H-M   'P 1'
#
loop_
_entity.id
_entity.type
_entity.pdbx_description
1 polymer ?
#
loop_
_entity_poly.entity_id
_entity_poly.type
_entity_poly.pdbx_seq_one_letter_code
_entity_poly.pdbx_strand_id
1 'polypeptide(L)'
;MDSNSSQVAPVDDSQIQISIQSATQDDSQTETRHMNPQLYKAAAGCKTNDEPSLVNKKRVQLILEQPSGSSLLQRINKLGETPVHLAAREGHLNVVQALIDAETERVEFLRMKNQEGDTALHEAVRYHHPKVVRLLIEKDTEFTYGPNDKGNTPLYMAAERGFDDLVNIILDNRRSSPDHRGLMGRTALHAAVISKHPEMVQKILEWKRGLIKEVDDHGWSPLHCAAYLGYTSIARQLLDKSETESQVIYYRTKDESKKTALHIAASRGHKGVAKLLALYYPDCCEQVDDKGNNAIHLFMSQRRHFLKLFCARWFRARGLLNGKNKMGQTPLHLLADFQMDHGTDS
;
A
#
# COMPACT_ATOMS: atom_id res chain seq x y z
N MET A 1 33.64 -34.19 14.58
CA MET A 1 32.38 -34.50 15.26
C MET A 1 32.02 -33.27 16.08
N ASP A 2 31.08 -32.40 15.74
CA ASP A 2 30.14 -32.38 14.63
C ASP A 2 29.90 -30.92 14.22
N SER A 3 29.81 -30.74 12.91
CA SER A 3 29.46 -29.51 12.22
C SER A 3 27.95 -29.35 12.27
N ASN A 4 27.44 -28.18 12.67
CA ASN A 4 26.06 -27.81 12.34
C ASN A 4 26.03 -26.39 11.77
N SER A 5 26.20 -26.36 10.46
CA SER A 5 26.10 -25.22 9.56
C SER A 5 24.64 -24.83 9.37
N SER A 6 24.21 -23.75 10.02
CA SER A 6 22.93 -23.09 9.71
C SER A 6 23.12 -22.18 8.49
N GLN A 7 22.97 -22.76 7.30
CA GLN A 7 22.75 -22.02 6.06
C GLN A 7 21.40 -21.31 6.15
N VAL A 8 21.40 -19.99 6.32
CA VAL A 8 20.24 -19.16 6.05
C VAL A 8 20.19 -18.93 4.54
N ALA A 9 19.23 -19.57 3.88
CA ALA A 9 18.98 -19.45 2.46
C ALA A 9 18.67 -17.99 2.06
N PRO A 10 19.02 -17.55 0.85
CA PRO A 10 18.70 -16.21 0.36
C PRO A 10 17.18 -16.06 0.24
N VAL A 11 16.68 -14.87 0.59
CA VAL A 11 15.27 -14.49 0.46
C VAL A 11 14.85 -14.69 -0.99
N ASP A 12 13.96 -15.65 -1.17
CA ASP A 12 13.45 -16.15 -2.44
C ASP A 12 12.59 -15.07 -3.13
N ASP A 13 12.92 -14.75 -4.39
CA ASP A 13 12.19 -13.83 -5.28
C ASP A 13 10.74 -14.29 -5.56
N SER A 14 10.35 -15.47 -5.08
CA SER A 14 9.00 -16.04 -5.21
C SER A 14 7.94 -15.38 -4.31
N GLN A 15 8.30 -14.78 -3.17
CA GLN A 15 7.29 -14.19 -2.26
C GLN A 15 6.68 -12.88 -2.80
N ILE A 16 7.27 -12.30 -3.84
CA ILE A 16 6.68 -11.16 -4.58
C ILE A 16 5.70 -11.65 -5.66
N GLN A 17 5.80 -12.92 -6.10
CA GLN A 17 4.92 -13.50 -7.12
C GLN A 17 3.73 -14.33 -6.58
N ILE A 18 3.78 -14.79 -5.32
CA ILE A 18 2.71 -15.65 -4.75
C ILE A 18 1.41 -14.88 -4.45
N SER A 19 1.41 -13.54 -4.45
CA SER A 19 0.18 -12.74 -4.30
C SER A 19 -0.68 -12.63 -5.58
N ILE A 20 -0.41 -13.41 -6.63
CA ILE A 20 -1.10 -13.27 -7.93
C ILE A 20 -2.00 -14.47 -8.28
N GLN A 21 -1.98 -15.59 -7.56
CA GLN A 21 -2.77 -16.79 -7.91
C GLN A 21 -3.40 -17.49 -6.69
N SER A 22 -4.53 -16.97 -6.22
CA SER A 22 -5.51 -17.77 -5.46
C SER A 22 -6.91 -17.15 -5.56
N ALA A 23 -7.36 -16.97 -6.79
CA ALA A 23 -8.76 -16.71 -7.10
C ALA A 23 -9.20 -17.80 -8.09
N THR A 24 -9.64 -18.95 -7.57
CA THR A 24 -10.68 -19.81 -8.16
C THR A 24 -10.88 -21.04 -7.29
N GLN A 25 -12.16 -21.33 -7.03
CA GLN A 25 -12.75 -22.59 -6.54
C GLN A 25 -12.59 -22.90 -5.06
N ASP A 26 -13.70 -22.76 -4.32
CA ASP A 26 -14.32 -23.96 -3.76
C ASP A 26 -15.83 -23.77 -3.56
N ASP A 27 -16.59 -24.55 -4.32
CA ASP A 27 -18.04 -24.73 -4.19
C ASP A 27 -18.31 -25.58 -2.94
N SER A 28 -18.97 -25.04 -1.92
CA SER A 28 -19.63 -25.88 -0.92
C SER A 28 -21.05 -25.41 -0.66
N GLN A 29 -21.96 -26.26 -1.14
CA GLN A 29 -23.40 -26.21 -0.98
C GLN A 29 -23.75 -26.01 0.50
N THR A 30 -24.47 -24.92 0.81
CA THR A 30 -25.12 -24.77 2.11
C THR A 30 -26.59 -25.11 1.97
N GLU A 31 -26.99 -26.21 2.61
CA GLU A 31 -28.38 -26.64 2.76
C GLU A 31 -29.25 -25.50 3.29
N THR A 32 -30.05 -24.91 2.41
CA THR A 32 -31.11 -23.97 2.76
C THR A 32 -32.22 -24.71 3.49
N ARG A 33 -32.31 -24.52 4.81
CA ARG A 33 -33.53 -24.85 5.56
C ARG A 33 -34.67 -23.98 5.02
N HIS A 34 -35.59 -24.59 4.28
CA HIS A 34 -36.78 -23.93 3.77
C HIS A 34 -37.65 -23.38 4.92
N MET A 35 -37.83 -22.05 4.95
CA MET A 35 -38.92 -21.43 5.71
C MET A 35 -40.27 -21.69 5.01
N ASN A 36 -41.33 -21.73 5.82
CA ASN A 36 -42.70 -22.05 5.45
C ASN A 36 -43.19 -21.26 4.20
N PRO A 37 -43.52 -21.94 3.08
CA PRO A 37 -43.94 -21.31 1.82
C PRO A 37 -45.21 -20.45 1.90
N GLN A 38 -46.00 -20.59 2.97
CA GLN A 38 -47.23 -19.82 3.18
C GLN A 38 -46.96 -18.34 3.50
N LEU A 39 -45.80 -18.01 4.10
CA LEU A 39 -45.42 -16.62 4.41
C LEU A 39 -45.05 -15.82 3.15
N TYR A 40 -44.60 -16.49 2.08
CA TYR A 40 -44.13 -15.84 0.85
C TYR A 40 -45.28 -15.31 -0.03
N LYS A 41 -46.43 -16.01 -0.02
CA LYS A 41 -47.60 -15.63 -0.82
C LYS A 41 -48.26 -14.34 -0.34
N ALA A 42 -48.10 -13.96 0.92
CA ALA A 42 -48.64 -12.72 1.47
C ALA A 42 -47.82 -11.47 1.09
N ALA A 43 -46.54 -11.62 0.72
CA ALA A 43 -45.64 -10.50 0.42
C ALA A 43 -45.47 -10.21 -1.09
N ALA A 44 -45.91 -11.11 -1.98
CA ALA A 44 -45.66 -11.03 -3.42
C ALA A 44 -46.62 -10.11 -4.21
N GLY A 45 -47.35 -9.21 -3.54
CA GLY A 45 -48.43 -8.39 -4.12
C GLY A 45 -48.01 -7.11 -4.86
N CYS A 46 -46.75 -6.66 -4.80
CA CYS A 46 -46.34 -5.41 -5.43
C CYS A 46 -45.38 -5.65 -6.60
N LYS A 47 -45.92 -5.69 -7.82
CA LYS A 47 -45.14 -5.46 -9.04
C LYS A 47 -45.02 -3.94 -9.23
N THR A 48 -43.88 -3.37 -8.88
CA THR A 48 -43.56 -1.98 -9.21
C THR A 48 -42.62 -1.96 -10.42
N ASN A 49 -42.90 -1.12 -11.41
CA ASN A 49 -42.10 -0.92 -12.63
C ASN A 49 -40.82 -0.09 -12.37
N ASP A 50 -40.29 -0.15 -11.14
CA ASP A 50 -39.15 0.64 -10.72
C ASP A 50 -37.85 -0.11 -11.04
N GLU A 51 -36.76 0.63 -11.28
CA GLU A 51 -35.43 0.02 -11.40
C GLU A 51 -35.14 -0.91 -10.19
N PRO A 52 -34.49 -2.08 -10.39
CA PRO A 52 -34.25 -3.06 -9.33
C PRO A 52 -33.58 -2.49 -8.07
N SER A 53 -32.71 -1.48 -8.23
CA SER A 53 -32.02 -0.81 -7.13
C SER A 53 -32.97 0.00 -6.22
N LEU A 54 -34.02 0.59 -6.79
CA LEU A 54 -35.02 1.38 -6.08
C LEU A 54 -36.04 0.47 -5.37
N VAL A 55 -36.34 -0.68 -5.97
CA VAL A 55 -37.17 -1.72 -5.34
C VAL A 55 -36.50 -2.24 -4.06
N ASN A 56 -35.20 -2.52 -4.11
CA ASN A 56 -34.45 -3.00 -2.95
C ASN A 56 -34.39 -1.94 -1.84
N LYS A 57 -34.21 -0.66 -2.19
CA LYS A 57 -34.30 0.45 -1.22
C LYS A 57 -35.64 0.47 -0.48
N LYS A 58 -36.75 0.43 -1.22
CA LYS A 58 -38.12 0.45 -0.65
C LYS A 58 -38.37 -0.77 0.25
N ARG A 59 -37.91 -1.95 -0.16
CA ARG A 59 -38.03 -3.18 0.66
C ARG A 59 -37.25 -3.08 1.96
N VAL A 60 -36.04 -2.54 1.93
CA VAL A 60 -35.22 -2.33 3.12
C VAL A 60 -35.91 -1.33 4.07
N GLN A 61 -36.43 -0.22 3.56
CA GLN A 61 -37.18 0.75 4.37
C GLN A 61 -38.40 0.13 5.05
N LEU A 62 -39.21 -0.64 4.33
CA LEU A 62 -40.38 -1.34 4.89
C LEU A 62 -40.03 -2.31 6.03
N ILE A 63 -38.87 -2.96 5.97
CA ILE A 63 -38.40 -3.87 7.02
C ILE A 63 -37.93 -3.07 8.24
N LEU A 64 -37.28 -1.93 8.03
CA LEU A 64 -36.73 -1.09 9.09
C LEU A 64 -37.79 -0.26 9.82
N GLU A 65 -38.94 0.01 9.19
CA GLU A 65 -40.12 0.64 9.83
C GLU A 65 -40.79 -0.25 10.89
N GLN A 66 -40.42 -1.53 10.97
CA GLN A 66 -40.94 -2.45 11.99
C GLN A 66 -40.35 -2.14 13.38
N PRO A 67 -41.07 -2.42 14.49
CA PRO A 67 -40.64 -2.06 15.86
C PRO A 67 -39.27 -2.61 16.30
N SER A 68 -38.75 -3.62 15.61
CA SER A 68 -37.46 -4.27 15.88
C SER A 68 -36.35 -3.85 14.90
N GLY A 69 -36.60 -2.89 14.01
CA GLY A 69 -35.74 -2.53 12.87
C GLY A 69 -34.30 -2.15 13.26
N SER A 70 -34.12 -1.32 14.28
CA SER A 70 -32.80 -0.87 14.75
C SER A 70 -31.90 -2.02 15.23
N SER A 71 -32.49 -3.08 15.81
CA SER A 71 -31.71 -4.26 16.25
C SER A 71 -31.17 -5.10 15.10
N LEU A 72 -31.78 -4.98 13.91
CA LEU A 72 -31.37 -5.74 12.72
C LEU A 72 -30.12 -5.17 12.07
N LEU A 73 -29.89 -3.85 12.20
CA LEU A 73 -28.74 -3.17 11.59
C LEU A 73 -27.41 -3.60 12.21
N GLN A 74 -27.43 -4.00 13.48
CA GLN A 74 -26.26 -4.50 14.22
C GLN A 74 -26.15 -6.03 14.20
N ARG A 75 -27.13 -6.73 13.61
CA ARG A 75 -27.13 -8.19 13.59
C ARG A 75 -26.07 -8.67 12.59
N ILE A 76 -25.18 -9.52 13.07
CA ILE A 76 -24.09 -10.08 12.27
C ILE A 76 -24.43 -11.46 11.71
N ASN A 77 -23.93 -11.77 10.51
CA ASN A 77 -23.97 -13.11 9.94
C ASN A 77 -22.80 -13.99 10.48
N LYS A 78 -22.63 -15.19 9.91
CA LYS A 78 -21.54 -16.12 10.32
C LYS A 78 -20.13 -15.59 10.05
N LEU A 79 -19.97 -14.60 9.17
CA LEU A 79 -18.72 -13.93 8.85
C LEU A 79 -18.50 -12.65 9.70
N GLY A 80 -19.39 -12.39 10.67
CA GLY A 80 -19.34 -11.17 11.47
C GLY A 80 -19.85 -9.93 10.74
N GLU A 81 -20.48 -10.09 9.58
CA GLU A 81 -20.88 -8.97 8.72
C GLU A 81 -22.27 -8.47 9.08
N THR A 82 -22.40 -7.15 9.22
CA THR A 82 -23.70 -6.48 9.29
C THR A 82 -24.26 -6.25 7.88
N PRO A 83 -25.57 -5.93 7.73
CA PRO A 83 -26.16 -5.62 6.43
C PRO A 83 -25.43 -4.52 5.65
N VAL A 84 -24.83 -3.54 6.35
CA VAL A 84 -24.07 -2.47 5.70
C VAL A 84 -22.74 -2.95 5.11
N HIS A 85 -22.09 -3.97 5.68
CA HIS A 85 -20.90 -4.57 5.07
C HIS A 85 -21.24 -5.17 3.70
N LEU A 86 -22.33 -5.95 3.63
CA LEU A 86 -22.77 -6.58 2.39
C LEU A 86 -23.19 -5.53 1.36
N ALA A 87 -24.00 -4.55 1.76
CA ALA A 87 -24.42 -3.48 0.84
C ALA A 87 -23.23 -2.64 0.35
N ALA A 88 -22.22 -2.43 1.21
CA ALA A 88 -21.02 -1.70 0.85
C ALA A 88 -20.10 -2.49 -0.09
N ARG A 89 -19.91 -3.79 0.18
CA ARG A 89 -19.18 -4.73 -0.68
C ARG A 89 -19.76 -4.82 -2.08
N GLU A 90 -21.09 -4.84 -2.20
CA GLU A 90 -21.79 -4.95 -3.49
C GLU A 90 -22.05 -3.58 -4.14
N GLY A 91 -21.60 -2.48 -3.52
CA GLY A 91 -21.75 -1.14 -4.09
C GLY A 91 -23.18 -0.62 -4.15
N HIS A 92 -24.10 -1.20 -3.37
CA HIS A 92 -25.53 -0.90 -3.40
C HIS A 92 -25.84 0.43 -2.67
N LEU A 93 -25.45 1.55 -3.28
CA LEU A 93 -25.59 2.90 -2.70
C LEU A 93 -26.96 3.18 -2.10
N ASN A 94 -28.03 2.86 -2.83
CA ASN A 94 -29.40 3.13 -2.38
C ASN A 94 -29.77 2.33 -1.13
N VAL A 95 -29.23 1.11 -0.99
CA VAL A 95 -29.41 0.27 0.21
C VAL A 95 -28.60 0.85 1.36
N VAL A 96 -27.33 1.17 1.15
CA VAL A 96 -26.48 1.82 2.18
C VAL A 96 -27.13 3.10 2.69
N GLN A 97 -27.67 3.93 1.79
CA GLN A 97 -28.40 5.15 2.17
C GLN A 97 -29.63 4.84 3.02
N ALA A 98 -30.46 3.87 2.62
CA ALA A 98 -31.63 3.50 3.42
C ALA A 98 -31.27 2.92 4.79
N LEU A 99 -30.20 2.14 4.89
CA LEU A 99 -29.70 1.62 6.18
C LEU A 99 -29.26 2.77 7.11
N ILE A 100 -28.57 3.78 6.56
CA ILE A 100 -28.13 4.96 7.32
C ILE A 100 -29.31 5.85 7.72
N ASP A 101 -30.25 6.08 6.81
CA ASP A 101 -31.42 6.93 7.08
C ASP A 101 -32.37 6.32 8.12
N ALA A 102 -32.34 5.00 8.30
CA ALA A 102 -33.15 4.30 9.30
C ALA A 102 -32.59 4.38 10.73
N GLU A 103 -31.29 4.64 10.88
CA GLU A 103 -30.63 4.73 12.18
C GLU A 103 -29.86 6.06 12.28
N THR A 104 -30.63 7.15 12.19
CA THR A 104 -30.10 8.53 12.26
C THR A 104 -29.45 8.88 13.60
N GLU A 105 -29.72 8.12 14.66
CA GLU A 105 -29.22 8.42 16.01
C GLU A 105 -27.88 7.74 16.34
N ARG A 106 -27.46 6.71 15.58
CA ARG A 106 -26.32 5.85 15.95
C ARG A 106 -25.47 5.47 14.74
N VAL A 107 -24.38 6.19 14.50
CA VAL A 107 -23.41 5.87 13.43
C VAL A 107 -22.50 4.68 13.76
N GLU A 108 -22.59 4.12 14.97
CA GLU A 108 -21.71 3.05 15.46
C GLU A 108 -21.77 1.78 14.61
N PHE A 109 -22.91 1.47 13.98
CA PHE A 109 -23.03 0.28 13.13
C PHE A 109 -22.13 0.36 11.87
N LEU A 110 -21.78 1.58 11.42
CA LEU A 110 -20.83 1.80 10.32
C LEU A 110 -19.38 1.49 10.72
N ARG A 111 -19.09 1.50 12.02
CA ARG A 111 -17.77 1.28 12.63
C ARG A 111 -17.56 -0.17 13.06
N MET A 112 -18.61 -0.98 13.04
CA MET A 112 -18.51 -2.41 13.36
C MET A 112 -17.55 -3.09 12.39
N LYS A 113 -16.79 -4.04 12.92
CA LYS A 113 -15.82 -4.83 12.18
C LYS A 113 -16.35 -6.24 11.96
N ASN A 114 -16.13 -6.80 10.77
CA ASN A 114 -16.35 -8.21 10.49
C ASN A 114 -15.21 -9.08 11.04
N GLN A 115 -15.20 -10.39 10.73
CA GLN A 115 -14.16 -11.32 11.19
C GLN A 115 -12.75 -11.05 10.65
N GLU A 116 -12.59 -10.26 9.58
CA GLU A 116 -11.27 -9.81 9.10
C GLU A 116 -10.86 -8.46 9.71
N GLY A 117 -11.65 -7.92 10.63
CA GLY A 117 -11.45 -6.58 11.16
C GLY A 117 -11.85 -5.46 10.19
N ASP A 118 -12.48 -5.79 9.05
CA ASP A 118 -12.93 -4.83 8.05
C ASP A 118 -14.22 -4.15 8.49
N THR A 119 -14.28 -2.83 8.32
CA THR A 119 -15.53 -2.07 8.41
C THR A 119 -16.22 -2.01 7.04
N ALA A 120 -17.46 -1.50 6.99
CA ALA A 120 -18.14 -1.25 5.72
C ALA A 120 -17.32 -0.35 4.76
N LEU A 121 -16.52 0.58 5.29
CA LEU A 121 -15.64 1.41 4.47
C LEU A 121 -14.49 0.59 3.85
N HIS A 122 -13.91 -0.36 4.59
CA HIS A 122 -12.89 -1.26 4.06
C HIS A 122 -13.44 -2.09 2.89
N GLU A 123 -14.63 -2.66 3.05
CA GLU A 123 -15.32 -3.42 1.99
C GLU A 123 -15.59 -2.55 0.75
N ALA A 124 -16.15 -1.34 0.92
CA ALA A 124 -16.40 -0.43 -0.19
C ALA A 124 -15.12 -0.03 -0.94
N VAL A 125 -14.00 0.16 -0.23
CA VAL A 125 -12.69 0.43 -0.85
C VAL A 125 -12.14 -0.80 -1.56
N ARG A 126 -12.22 -1.98 -0.92
CA ARG A 126 -11.71 -3.25 -1.44
C ARG A 126 -12.30 -3.61 -2.80
N TYR A 127 -13.60 -3.37 -2.97
CA TYR A 127 -14.36 -3.66 -4.19
C TYR A 127 -14.58 -2.45 -5.11
N HIS A 128 -13.87 -1.34 -4.85
CA HIS A 128 -13.88 -0.12 -5.67
C HIS A 128 -15.29 0.48 -5.89
N HIS A 129 -15.92 0.94 -4.80
CA HIS A 129 -17.23 1.59 -4.84
C HIS A 129 -17.21 3.06 -4.39
N PRO A 130 -16.74 4.00 -5.24
CA PRO A 130 -16.51 5.41 -4.88
C PRO A 130 -17.71 6.13 -4.30
N LYS A 131 -18.91 5.86 -4.83
CA LYS A 131 -20.15 6.50 -4.33
C LYS A 131 -20.49 6.06 -2.92
N VAL A 132 -20.27 4.78 -2.60
CA VAL A 132 -20.48 4.24 -1.24
C VAL A 132 -19.40 4.77 -0.30
N VAL A 133 -18.14 4.77 -0.72
CA VAL A 133 -17.02 5.33 0.06
C VAL A 133 -17.31 6.78 0.44
N ARG A 134 -17.74 7.60 -0.51
CA ARG A 134 -18.13 8.99 -0.27
C ARG A 134 -19.25 9.09 0.76
N LEU A 135 -20.34 8.34 0.57
CA LEU A 135 -21.47 8.37 1.49
C LEU A 135 -21.09 7.96 2.92
N LEU A 136 -20.31 6.89 3.07
CA LEU A 136 -19.87 6.41 4.40
C LEU A 136 -19.02 7.46 5.11
N ILE A 137 -18.08 8.08 4.39
CA ILE A 137 -17.17 9.10 4.92
C ILE A 137 -17.91 10.41 5.28
N GLU A 138 -18.90 10.81 4.48
CA GLU A 138 -19.74 11.99 4.76
C GLU A 138 -20.66 11.79 5.98
N LYS A 139 -21.00 10.55 6.30
CA LYS A 139 -21.89 10.21 7.42
C LYS A 139 -21.16 9.99 8.74
N ASP A 140 -19.89 9.62 8.70
CA ASP A 140 -19.05 9.42 9.88
C ASP A 140 -17.78 10.27 9.83
N THR A 141 -17.96 11.61 9.75
CA THR A 141 -16.87 12.55 9.48
C THR A 141 -15.82 12.66 10.59
N GLU A 142 -16.18 12.30 11.83
CA GLU A 142 -15.31 12.44 13.00
C GLU A 142 -14.56 11.14 13.34
N PHE A 143 -14.86 10.03 12.65
CA PHE A 143 -14.23 8.76 12.92
C PHE A 143 -12.96 8.56 12.09
N THR A 144 -11.89 8.17 12.76
CA THR A 144 -10.67 7.69 12.11
C THR A 144 -10.76 6.19 11.91
N TYR A 145 -10.93 5.78 10.65
CA TYR A 145 -10.91 4.38 10.27
C TYR A 145 -9.48 3.83 10.35
N GLY A 146 -9.21 3.13 11.45
CA GLY A 146 -7.95 2.40 11.70
C GLY A 146 -7.83 1.11 10.88
N PRO A 147 -6.74 0.37 11.06
CA PRO A 147 -6.46 -0.83 10.29
C PRO A 147 -7.41 -1.99 10.62
N ASN A 148 -7.63 -2.85 9.62
CA ASN A 148 -8.21 -4.18 9.78
C ASN A 148 -7.19 -5.15 10.42
N ASP A 149 -7.57 -6.42 10.59
CA ASP A 149 -6.71 -7.40 11.31
C ASP A 149 -5.46 -7.77 10.51
N LYS A 150 -5.46 -7.53 9.19
CA LYS A 150 -4.28 -7.63 8.32
C LYS A 150 -3.40 -6.37 8.35
N GLY A 151 -3.75 -5.39 9.19
CA GLY A 151 -3.02 -4.13 9.31
C GLY A 151 -3.36 -3.11 8.23
N ASN A 152 -4.35 -3.34 7.36
CA ASN A 152 -4.66 -2.45 6.24
C ASN A 152 -5.69 -1.39 6.63
N THR A 153 -5.38 -0.11 6.42
CA THR A 153 -6.38 0.98 6.53
C THR A 153 -7.07 1.21 5.18
N PRO A 154 -8.26 1.83 5.14
CA PRO A 154 -8.93 2.11 3.87
C PRO A 154 -8.09 3.00 2.94
N LEU A 155 -7.39 3.99 3.50
CA LEU A 155 -6.49 4.85 2.72
C LEU A 155 -5.29 4.06 2.16
N TYR A 156 -4.69 3.17 2.95
CA TYR A 156 -3.63 2.29 2.48
C TYR A 156 -4.12 1.35 1.36
N MET A 157 -5.28 0.71 1.53
CA MET A 157 -5.85 -0.20 0.52
C MET A 157 -6.13 0.49 -0.81
N ALA A 158 -6.65 1.71 -0.78
CA ALA A 158 -6.88 2.53 -1.97
C ALA A 158 -5.56 2.86 -2.67
N ALA A 159 -4.53 3.26 -1.91
CA ALA A 159 -3.22 3.59 -2.47
C ALA A 159 -2.47 2.37 -3.03
N GLU A 160 -2.55 1.23 -2.35
CA GLU A 160 -1.96 -0.04 -2.77
C GLU A 160 -2.57 -0.55 -4.09
N ARG A 161 -3.88 -0.32 -4.28
CA ARG A 161 -4.59 -0.71 -5.51
C ARG A 161 -4.51 0.32 -6.63
N GLY A 162 -3.90 1.49 -6.39
CA GLY A 162 -3.82 2.57 -7.38
C GLY A 162 -5.15 3.29 -7.64
N PHE A 163 -6.08 3.25 -6.68
CA PHE A 163 -7.40 3.90 -6.80
C PHE A 163 -7.32 5.39 -6.47
N ASP A 164 -6.84 6.17 -7.44
CA ASP A 164 -6.67 7.63 -7.33
C ASP A 164 -7.97 8.35 -6.91
N ASP A 165 -9.11 7.92 -7.45
CA ASP A 165 -10.43 8.48 -7.12
C ASP A 165 -10.81 8.25 -5.66
N LEU A 166 -10.58 7.05 -5.12
CA LEU A 166 -10.84 6.74 -3.72
C LEU A 166 -9.90 7.47 -2.78
N VAL A 167 -8.60 7.56 -3.12
CA VAL A 167 -7.65 8.35 -2.34
C VAL A 167 -8.11 9.81 -2.26
N ASN A 168 -8.59 10.38 -3.37
CA ASN A 168 -9.14 11.73 -3.38
C ASN A 168 -10.34 11.87 -2.45
N ILE A 169 -11.32 10.95 -2.56
CA ILE A 169 -12.52 10.98 -1.72
C ILE A 169 -12.16 10.88 -0.24
N ILE A 170 -11.23 9.99 0.12
CA ILE A 170 -10.82 9.77 1.50
C ILE A 170 -10.06 10.98 2.05
N LEU A 171 -9.15 11.58 1.28
CA LEU A 171 -8.35 12.72 1.73
C LEU A 171 -9.12 14.06 1.70
N ASP A 172 -10.11 14.21 0.81
CA ASP A 172 -10.92 15.43 0.70
C ASP A 172 -11.82 15.66 1.91
N ASN A 173 -12.16 14.61 2.66
CA ASN A 173 -12.81 14.79 3.95
C ASN A 173 -11.82 15.25 5.04
N ARG A 174 -11.55 16.56 5.07
CA ARG A 174 -10.63 17.19 6.04
C ARG A 174 -11.05 17.08 7.51
N ARG A 175 -12.30 16.70 7.81
CA ARG A 175 -12.79 16.54 9.18
C ARG A 175 -12.30 15.24 9.82
N SER A 176 -12.16 14.19 9.01
CA SER A 176 -11.52 12.95 9.45
C SER A 176 -10.04 13.00 9.10
N SER A 177 -9.17 12.72 10.08
CA SER A 177 -7.80 12.33 9.77
C SER A 177 -7.79 10.82 9.57
N PRO A 178 -7.75 10.29 8.34
CA PRO A 178 -7.69 8.85 8.12
C PRO A 178 -6.40 8.28 8.72
N ASP A 179 -6.47 7.05 9.20
CA ASP A 179 -5.26 6.34 9.57
C ASP A 179 -4.47 6.02 8.30
N HIS A 180 -3.18 6.31 8.37
CA HIS A 180 -2.26 6.19 7.24
C HIS A 180 -1.27 5.06 7.41
N ARG A 181 -1.20 4.37 8.55
CA ARG A 181 -0.29 3.24 8.75
C ARG A 181 -1.01 1.94 8.41
N GLY A 182 -0.53 1.29 7.36
CA GLY A 182 -1.03 0.04 6.82
C GLY A 182 -0.16 -1.17 7.19
N LEU A 183 -0.25 -2.22 6.36
CA LEU A 183 0.45 -3.49 6.49
C LEU A 183 1.97 -3.30 6.68
N MET A 184 2.56 -4.05 7.62
CA MET A 184 4.00 -4.00 7.95
C MET A 184 4.52 -2.58 8.29
N GLY A 185 3.66 -1.74 8.87
CA GLY A 185 3.99 -0.36 9.22
C GLY A 185 4.11 0.58 8.02
N ARG A 186 3.85 0.09 6.79
CA ARG A 186 3.92 0.91 5.57
C ARG A 186 2.80 1.92 5.55
N THR A 187 3.13 3.16 5.22
CA THR A 187 2.11 4.19 5.10
C THR A 187 1.41 4.17 3.74
N ALA A 188 0.28 4.84 3.60
CA ALA A 188 -0.35 5.08 2.29
C ALA A 188 0.61 5.74 1.27
N LEU A 189 1.58 6.53 1.73
CA LEU A 189 2.63 7.09 0.88
C LEU A 189 3.58 6.01 0.35
N HIS A 190 3.95 5.02 1.16
CA HIS A 190 4.73 3.87 0.68
C HIS A 190 3.96 3.12 -0.42
N ALA A 191 2.68 2.84 -0.17
CA ALA A 191 1.81 2.17 -1.13
C ALA A 191 1.72 2.97 -2.45
N ALA A 192 1.45 4.27 -2.41
CA ALA A 192 1.38 5.12 -3.61
C ALA A 192 2.69 5.12 -4.43
N VAL A 193 3.84 5.13 -3.73
CA VAL A 193 5.16 5.01 -4.39
C VAL A 193 5.31 3.64 -5.06
N ILE A 194 4.95 2.55 -4.36
CA ILE A 194 5.05 1.18 -4.87
C ILE A 194 4.16 0.98 -6.10
N SER A 195 2.92 1.47 -6.04
CA SER A 195 1.95 1.42 -7.12
C SER A 195 2.33 2.31 -8.32
N LYS A 196 3.35 3.18 -8.19
CA LYS A 196 3.85 4.08 -9.24
C LYS A 196 2.84 5.16 -9.69
N HIS A 197 2.08 5.73 -8.76
CA HIS A 197 1.14 6.83 -9.03
C HIS A 197 1.68 8.19 -8.53
N PRO A 198 2.37 8.99 -9.37
CA PRO A 198 2.95 10.25 -8.95
C PRO A 198 1.92 11.30 -8.50
N GLU A 199 0.75 11.35 -9.14
CA GLU A 199 -0.34 12.26 -8.75
C GLU A 199 -0.88 11.91 -7.35
N MET A 200 -1.01 10.62 -7.05
CA MET A 200 -1.38 10.12 -5.73
C MET A 200 -0.33 10.49 -4.67
N VAL A 201 0.95 10.30 -4.98
CA VAL A 201 2.06 10.70 -4.12
C VAL A 201 1.95 12.19 -3.80
N GLN A 202 1.75 13.04 -4.81
CA GLN A 202 1.56 14.47 -4.61
C GLN A 202 0.41 14.77 -3.65
N LYS A 203 -0.77 14.18 -3.88
CA LYS A 203 -1.96 14.43 -3.04
C LYS A 203 -1.78 13.96 -1.60
N ILE A 204 -1.18 12.79 -1.38
CA ILE A 204 -0.89 12.29 -0.03
C ILE A 204 0.10 13.23 0.69
N LEU A 205 1.08 13.79 -0.02
CA LEU A 205 2.04 14.75 0.54
C LEU A 205 1.42 16.12 0.83
N GLU A 206 0.46 16.57 0.02
CA GLU A 206 -0.33 17.76 0.27
C GLU A 206 -1.22 17.60 1.51
N TRP A 207 -1.76 16.40 1.73
CA TRP A 207 -2.51 16.07 2.95
C TRP A 207 -1.61 16.00 4.18
N LYS A 208 -0.53 15.21 4.14
CA LYS A 208 0.37 15.01 5.28
C LYS A 208 1.82 14.85 4.84
N ARG A 209 2.51 15.99 4.73
CA ARG A 209 3.95 16.06 4.36
C ARG A 209 4.85 15.22 5.28
N GLY A 210 4.54 15.12 6.57
CA GLY A 210 5.33 14.36 7.54
C GLY A 210 5.51 12.88 7.21
N LEU A 211 4.66 12.31 6.33
CA LEU A 211 4.77 10.91 5.89
C LEU A 211 6.07 10.58 5.15
N ILE A 212 6.79 11.58 4.64
CA ILE A 212 8.10 11.38 3.99
C ILE A 212 9.12 10.76 4.96
N LYS A 213 9.00 11.06 6.26
CA LYS A 213 9.92 10.57 7.32
C LYS A 213 9.51 9.23 7.90
N GLU A 214 8.27 8.81 7.67
CA GLU A 214 7.79 7.55 8.22
C GLU A 214 8.56 6.40 7.58
N VAL A 215 8.95 5.44 8.41
CA VAL A 215 9.58 4.21 7.95
C VAL A 215 8.70 3.02 8.28
N ASP A 216 8.72 2.03 7.39
CA ASP A 216 8.06 0.76 7.64
C ASP A 216 8.82 -0.09 8.67
N ASP A 217 8.30 -1.27 8.97
CA ASP A 217 8.87 -2.14 10.00
C ASP A 217 10.32 -2.56 9.69
N HIS A 218 10.71 -2.56 8.41
CA HIS A 218 12.05 -2.87 7.91
C HIS A 218 12.96 -1.64 7.82
N GLY A 219 12.49 -0.46 8.22
CA GLY A 219 13.23 0.80 8.14
C GLY A 219 13.24 1.40 6.73
N TRP A 220 12.36 0.94 5.84
CA TRP A 220 12.25 1.53 4.50
C TRP A 220 11.43 2.80 4.58
N SER A 221 11.90 3.85 3.91
CA SER A 221 11.16 5.09 3.72
C SER A 221 10.52 5.07 2.34
N PRO A 222 9.58 5.98 2.04
CA PRO A 222 9.06 6.12 0.68
C PRO A 222 10.17 6.37 -0.36
N LEU A 223 11.25 7.05 0.04
CA LEU A 223 12.42 7.28 -0.82
C LEU A 223 13.22 5.99 -1.06
N HIS A 224 13.34 5.10 -0.07
CA HIS A 224 13.92 3.76 -0.27
C HIS A 224 13.12 2.96 -1.29
N CYS A 225 11.77 2.98 -1.22
CA CYS A 225 10.91 2.32 -2.20
C CYS A 225 11.10 2.89 -3.61
N ALA A 226 11.08 4.23 -3.77
CA ALA A 226 11.30 4.87 -5.06
C ALA A 226 12.70 4.56 -5.64
N ALA A 227 13.71 4.47 -4.78
CA ALA A 227 15.07 4.10 -5.16
C ALA A 227 15.20 2.64 -5.56
N TYR A 228 14.50 1.73 -4.87
CA TYR A 228 14.46 0.31 -5.20
C TYR A 228 13.74 0.02 -6.51
N LEU A 229 12.65 0.75 -6.80
CA LEU A 229 11.87 0.57 -8.02
C LEU A 229 12.40 1.40 -9.20
N GLY A 230 13.32 2.32 -8.95
CA GLY A 230 13.92 3.18 -9.98
C GLY A 230 13.03 4.33 -10.44
N TYR A 231 12.01 4.70 -9.67
CA TYR A 231 11.03 5.72 -10.03
C TYR A 231 11.59 7.13 -9.85
N THR A 232 12.29 7.61 -10.88
CA THR A 232 13.02 8.88 -10.84
C THR A 232 12.12 10.10 -10.68
N SER A 233 10.92 10.12 -11.28
CA SER A 233 9.96 11.22 -11.11
C SER A 233 9.43 11.31 -9.69
N ILE A 234 9.01 10.17 -9.12
CA ILE A 234 8.51 10.08 -7.74
C ILE A 234 9.62 10.41 -6.74
N ALA A 235 10.84 9.89 -6.94
CA ALA A 235 12.00 10.26 -6.13
C ALA A 235 12.25 11.77 -6.14
N ARG A 236 12.10 12.43 -7.30
CA ARG A 236 12.20 13.90 -7.39
C ARG A 236 11.12 14.59 -6.58
N GLN A 237 9.86 14.18 -6.73
CA GLN A 237 8.76 14.77 -5.95
C GLN A 237 8.97 14.63 -4.44
N LEU A 238 9.45 13.46 -3.99
CA LEU A 238 9.78 13.24 -2.58
C LEU A 238 10.91 14.17 -2.11
N LEU A 239 11.93 14.39 -2.93
CA LEU A 239 13.06 15.27 -2.61
C LEU A 239 12.69 16.76 -2.62
N ASP A 240 11.91 17.21 -3.61
CA ASP A 240 11.41 18.59 -3.70
C ASP A 240 10.56 18.93 -2.47
N LYS A 241 9.78 17.94 -1.99
CA LYS A 241 8.99 18.08 -0.77
C LYS A 241 9.80 17.82 0.50
N SER A 242 11.06 17.39 0.43
CA SER A 242 11.94 17.18 1.59
C SER A 242 13.00 18.27 1.79
N GLU A 243 12.97 19.39 1.05
CA GLU A 243 14.01 20.43 1.12
C GLU A 243 14.25 21.03 2.52
N THR A 244 13.26 20.97 3.42
CA THR A 244 13.38 21.38 4.83
C THR A 244 13.73 20.24 5.79
N GLU A 245 13.82 19.01 5.30
CA GLU A 245 13.88 17.77 6.09
C GLU A 245 15.03 16.86 5.63
N SER A 246 16.23 17.45 5.53
CA SER A 246 17.46 16.89 4.94
C SER A 246 17.91 15.50 5.44
N GLN A 247 17.27 14.92 6.46
CA GLN A 247 17.71 13.68 7.09
C GLN A 247 17.23 12.40 6.38
N VAL A 248 16.14 12.44 5.62
CA VAL A 248 15.50 11.23 5.04
C VAL A 248 16.40 10.50 4.05
N ILE A 249 17.28 11.23 3.35
CA ILE A 249 18.24 10.65 2.41
C ILE A 249 19.32 9.79 3.10
N TYR A 250 19.59 10.05 4.39
CA TYR A 250 20.58 9.32 5.19
C TYR A 250 19.94 8.22 6.04
N TYR A 251 18.62 8.02 5.95
CA TYR A 251 17.97 6.91 6.62
C TYR A 251 18.58 5.60 6.13
N ARG A 252 18.70 4.66 7.05
CA ARG A 252 19.28 3.34 6.80
C ARG A 252 18.23 2.29 7.04
N THR A 253 18.19 1.30 6.15
CA THR A 253 17.41 0.08 6.37
C THR A 253 17.80 -0.58 7.68
N LYS A 254 16.85 -1.26 8.32
CA LYS A 254 17.12 -2.03 9.55
C LYS A 254 17.75 -3.39 9.26
N ASP A 255 17.77 -3.81 8.00
CA ASP A 255 18.47 -5.02 7.59
C ASP A 255 19.98 -4.93 7.87
N GLU A 256 20.67 -6.07 7.83
CA GLU A 256 22.10 -6.17 8.09
C GLU A 256 22.94 -5.29 7.15
N SER A 257 22.40 -4.93 6.00
CA SER A 257 23.11 -4.11 5.01
C SER A 257 23.13 -2.62 5.36
N LYS A 258 22.17 -2.13 6.16
CA LYS A 258 22.03 -0.72 6.57
C LYS A 258 22.20 0.25 5.40
N LYS A 259 21.57 -0.08 4.27
CA LYS A 259 21.66 0.68 3.02
C LYS A 259 20.83 1.95 3.11
N THR A 260 21.31 2.97 2.40
CA THR A 260 20.56 4.22 2.15
C THR A 260 19.87 4.12 0.79
N ALA A 261 18.98 5.08 0.47
CA ALA A 261 18.34 5.14 -0.84
C ALA A 261 19.35 5.17 -2.00
N LEU A 262 20.50 5.86 -1.84
CA LEU A 262 21.55 5.87 -2.85
C LEU A 262 22.19 4.49 -3.02
N HIS A 263 22.49 3.79 -1.92
CA HIS A 263 23.03 2.42 -1.97
C HIS A 263 22.07 1.46 -2.68
N ILE A 264 20.77 1.56 -2.39
CA ILE A 264 19.74 0.74 -3.04
C ILE A 264 19.67 1.04 -4.54
N ALA A 265 19.57 2.32 -4.93
CA ALA A 265 19.54 2.73 -6.33
C ALA A 265 20.80 2.27 -7.09
N ALA A 266 21.97 2.36 -6.45
CA ALA A 266 23.23 1.87 -7.00
C ALA A 266 23.23 0.36 -7.19
N SER A 267 22.85 -0.39 -6.16
CA SER A 267 22.81 -1.86 -6.18
C SER A 267 21.79 -2.45 -7.16
N ARG A 268 20.88 -1.63 -7.68
CA ARG A 268 19.90 -2.05 -8.70
C ARG A 268 20.15 -1.40 -10.06
N GLY A 269 21.21 -0.60 -10.20
CA GLY A 269 21.53 0.08 -11.44
C GLY A 269 20.55 1.19 -11.84
N HIS A 270 19.74 1.72 -10.91
CA HIS A 270 18.79 2.79 -11.15
C HIS A 270 19.47 4.17 -11.24
N LYS A 271 20.15 4.39 -12.37
CA LYS A 271 21.00 5.57 -12.64
C LYS A 271 20.27 6.90 -12.48
N GLY A 272 19.00 6.96 -12.91
CA GLY A 272 18.20 8.18 -12.85
C GLY A 272 18.03 8.66 -11.40
N VAL A 273 17.63 7.75 -10.52
CA VAL A 273 17.48 8.03 -9.08
C VAL A 273 18.84 8.34 -8.45
N ALA A 274 19.88 7.55 -8.71
CA ALA A 274 21.18 7.79 -8.08
C ALA A 274 21.80 9.13 -8.50
N LYS A 275 21.70 9.50 -9.78
CA LYS A 275 22.14 10.81 -10.29
C LYS A 275 21.33 11.93 -9.64
N LEU A 276 20.03 11.73 -9.46
CA LEU A 276 19.16 12.69 -8.80
C LEU A 276 19.55 12.89 -7.34
N LEU A 277 19.74 11.82 -6.57
CA LEU A 277 20.16 11.88 -5.17
C LEU A 277 21.50 12.59 -5.02
N ALA A 278 22.50 12.22 -5.82
CA ALA A 278 23.82 12.85 -5.82
C ALA A 278 23.80 14.32 -6.27
N LEU A 279 22.78 14.74 -7.02
CA LEU A 279 22.61 16.13 -7.46
C LEU A 279 22.02 17.00 -6.34
N TYR A 280 21.01 16.51 -5.62
CA TYR A 280 20.40 17.24 -4.51
C TYR A 280 21.32 17.27 -3.29
N TYR A 281 22.01 16.16 -2.99
CA TYR A 281 22.85 16.02 -1.80
C TYR A 281 24.17 15.32 -2.17
N PRO A 282 25.20 16.07 -2.59
CA PRO A 282 26.46 15.49 -3.05
C PRO A 282 27.20 14.65 -2.00
N ASP A 283 27.06 15.01 -0.73
CA ASP A 283 27.68 14.36 0.43
C ASP A 283 27.08 12.98 0.74
N CYS A 284 25.87 12.68 0.28
CA CYS A 284 25.29 11.35 0.44
C CYS A 284 26.12 10.26 -0.27
N CYS A 285 26.97 10.63 -1.23
CA CYS A 285 27.89 9.74 -1.92
C CYS A 285 29.03 9.21 -1.03
N GLU A 286 29.33 9.90 0.08
CA GLU A 286 30.37 9.51 1.05
C GLU A 286 29.88 8.45 2.03
N GLN A 287 28.57 8.23 2.09
CA GLN A 287 28.00 7.19 2.93
C GLN A 287 28.45 5.81 2.46
N VAL A 288 28.73 4.94 3.44
CA VAL A 288 29.02 3.52 3.22
C VAL A 288 27.94 2.68 3.89
N ASP A 289 27.66 1.51 3.33
CA ASP A 289 26.81 0.47 3.93
C ASP A 289 27.56 -0.24 5.09
N ASP A 290 26.92 -1.20 5.77
CA ASP A 290 27.60 -1.91 6.87
C ASP A 290 28.79 -2.75 6.37
N LYS A 291 28.86 -3.11 5.08
CA LYS A 291 30.02 -3.81 4.50
C LYS A 291 31.16 -2.84 4.12
N GLY A 292 30.99 -1.53 4.36
CA GLY A 292 31.93 -0.49 3.97
C GLY A 292 31.88 -0.15 2.47
N ASN A 293 30.87 -0.65 1.74
CA ASN A 293 30.69 -0.31 0.33
C ASN A 293 30.05 1.06 0.22
N ASN A 294 30.69 1.97 -0.50
CA ASN A 294 30.03 3.18 -0.99
C ASN A 294 29.15 2.87 -2.21
N ALA A 295 28.39 3.86 -2.67
CA ALA A 295 27.54 3.73 -3.85
C ALA A 295 28.29 3.25 -5.11
N ILE A 296 29.57 3.62 -5.27
CA ILE A 296 30.38 3.22 -6.43
C ILE A 296 30.70 1.73 -6.39
N HIS A 297 31.06 1.17 -5.22
CA HIS A 297 31.25 -0.28 -5.07
C HIS A 297 30.01 -1.05 -5.55
N LEU A 298 28.82 -0.60 -5.14
CA LEU A 298 27.54 -1.22 -5.50
C LEU A 298 27.15 -1.02 -6.96
N PHE A 299 27.60 0.07 -7.59
CA PHE A 299 27.45 0.27 -9.03
C PHE A 299 28.38 -0.66 -9.83
N MET A 300 29.62 -0.81 -9.39
CA MET A 300 30.62 -1.64 -10.08
C MET A 300 30.27 -3.12 -10.02
N SER A 301 29.53 -3.55 -9.01
CA SER A 301 29.03 -4.92 -8.95
C SER A 301 27.91 -5.23 -9.96
N GLN A 302 27.37 -4.24 -10.67
CA GLN A 302 26.29 -4.43 -11.65
C GLN A 302 26.82 -4.71 -13.06
N ARG A 303 26.67 -5.97 -13.50
CA ARG A 303 27.17 -6.57 -14.75
C ARG A 303 26.87 -5.84 -16.08
N ARG A 304 25.88 -4.93 -16.14
CA ARG A 304 25.26 -4.51 -17.44
C ARG A 304 25.42 -3.02 -17.82
N HIS A 305 26.00 -2.17 -16.98
CA HIS A 305 25.73 -0.73 -17.07
C HIS A 305 26.92 0.23 -16.90
N PHE A 306 28.14 -0.31 -16.84
CA PHE A 306 29.40 0.36 -16.51
C PHE A 306 29.79 1.55 -17.40
N LEU A 307 29.82 1.38 -18.73
CA LEU A 307 30.48 2.34 -19.65
C LEU A 307 29.81 3.73 -19.73
N LYS A 308 28.55 3.88 -19.33
CA LYS A 308 27.83 5.17 -19.40
C LYS A 308 27.86 5.98 -18.08
N LEU A 309 28.40 5.43 -16.99
CA LEU A 309 28.44 6.11 -15.68
C LEU A 309 29.66 7.05 -15.53
N PHE A 310 30.74 6.77 -16.25
CA PHE A 310 32.03 7.48 -16.21
C PHE A 310 31.93 8.98 -16.57
N CYS A 311 30.85 9.38 -17.26
CA CYS A 311 30.61 10.76 -17.68
C CYS A 311 29.89 11.62 -16.62
N ALA A 312 29.42 11.05 -15.51
CA ALA A 312 28.66 11.80 -14.52
C ALA A 312 29.59 12.62 -13.61
N ARG A 313 29.32 13.92 -13.47
CA ARG A 313 30.18 14.87 -12.72
C ARG A 313 30.36 14.50 -11.23
N TRP A 314 29.39 13.79 -10.63
CA TRP A 314 29.46 13.29 -9.25
C TRP A 314 30.43 12.11 -9.08
N PHE A 315 30.79 11.41 -10.17
CA PHE A 315 31.80 10.35 -10.19
C PHE A 315 33.23 10.89 -9.95
N ARG A 316 33.46 12.20 -10.11
CA ARG A 316 34.80 12.82 -10.01
C ARG A 316 35.33 12.99 -8.58
N ALA A 317 34.60 12.53 -7.56
CA ALA A 317 35.12 12.48 -6.20
C ALA A 317 36.21 11.39 -6.08
N ARG A 318 37.46 11.78 -6.33
CA ARG A 318 38.65 10.89 -6.30
C ARG A 318 38.75 10.06 -5.01
N GLY A 319 38.23 10.55 -3.89
CA GLY A 319 38.21 9.82 -2.61
C GLY A 319 37.34 8.56 -2.62
N LEU A 320 36.21 8.55 -3.34
CA LEU A 320 35.26 7.43 -3.33
C LEU A 320 35.75 6.23 -4.14
N LEU A 321 36.49 6.48 -5.22
CA LEU A 321 37.05 5.42 -6.07
C LEU A 321 38.24 4.68 -5.42
N ASN A 322 38.94 5.34 -4.51
CA ASN A 322 40.07 4.76 -3.80
C ASN A 322 39.68 4.21 -2.42
N GLY A 323 38.46 4.51 -1.96
CA GLY A 323 37.92 3.95 -0.72
C GLY A 323 37.86 2.43 -0.79
N LYS A 324 38.30 1.78 0.29
CA LYS A 324 38.25 0.32 0.43
C LYS A 324 37.07 -0.06 1.31
N ASN A 325 36.34 -1.10 0.92
CA ASN A 325 35.34 -1.72 1.77
C ASN A 325 35.97 -2.53 2.93
N LYS A 326 35.16 -3.15 3.79
CA LYS A 326 35.66 -3.98 4.92
C LYS A 326 36.52 -5.17 4.47
N MET A 327 36.41 -5.61 3.21
CA MET A 327 37.23 -6.68 2.62
C MET A 327 38.53 -6.14 1.99
N GLY A 328 38.81 -4.84 2.11
CA GLY A 328 39.99 -4.22 1.52
C GLY A 328 39.88 -3.96 0.01
N GLN A 329 38.74 -4.26 -0.60
CA GLN A 329 38.50 -4.11 -2.03
C GLN A 329 38.11 -2.66 -2.33
N THR A 330 38.68 -2.08 -3.38
CA THR A 330 38.17 -0.83 -3.99
C THR A 330 37.07 -1.16 -5.00
N PRO A 331 36.30 -0.17 -5.49
CA PRO A 331 35.36 -0.40 -6.58
C PRO A 331 36.03 -0.99 -7.83
N LEU A 332 37.31 -0.68 -8.07
CA LEU A 332 38.07 -1.24 -9.18
C LEU A 332 38.46 -2.71 -8.96
N HIS A 333 38.72 -3.13 -7.71
CA HIS A 333 38.92 -4.55 -7.40
C HIS A 333 37.65 -5.34 -7.70
N LEU A 334 36.49 -4.82 -7.28
CA LEU A 334 35.20 -5.43 -7.64
C LEU A 334 35.06 -5.47 -9.16
N LEU A 335 35.33 -4.37 -9.88
CA LEU A 335 35.29 -4.36 -11.34
C LEU A 335 36.18 -5.42 -11.99
N ALA A 336 37.41 -5.58 -11.50
CA ALA A 336 38.42 -6.49 -12.06
C ALA A 336 38.12 -7.97 -11.80
N ASP A 337 37.40 -8.28 -10.71
CA ASP A 337 36.89 -9.62 -10.42
C ASP A 337 35.82 -10.06 -11.46
N PHE A 338 35.21 -9.11 -12.17
CA PHE A 338 34.30 -9.40 -13.27
C PHE A 338 35.06 -9.68 -14.58
N GLN A 339 35.56 -10.91 -14.73
CA GLN A 339 35.86 -11.44 -16.07
C GLN A 339 34.59 -11.43 -16.90
N MET A 340 34.68 -10.89 -18.12
CA MET A 340 33.62 -10.99 -19.11
C MET A 340 33.43 -12.47 -19.44
N ASP A 341 32.31 -13.06 -19.03
CA ASP A 341 31.78 -14.22 -19.73
C ASP A 341 31.49 -13.75 -21.17
N HIS A 342 32.48 -13.96 -22.04
CA HIS A 342 32.27 -13.95 -23.46
C HIS A 342 31.20 -14.97 -23.74
N GLY A 343 30.07 -14.51 -24.29
CA GLY A 343 29.05 -15.41 -24.81
C GLY A 343 29.69 -16.40 -25.77
N THR A 344 29.82 -17.64 -25.32
CA THR A 344 29.67 -18.80 -26.19
C THR A 344 28.21 -19.20 -26.09
N ASP A 345 27.38 -18.55 -26.88
CA ASP A 345 26.17 -19.18 -27.44
C ASP A 345 25.98 -18.52 -28.81
N SER A 346 26.58 -19.21 -29.78
CA SER A 346 26.39 -19.09 -31.22
C SER A 346 24.98 -19.48 -31.65
#